data_AF-E3EIJ2-F1
#
_entry.id   AF-E3EIJ2-F1
#
_cell.length_a   1.000
_cell.length_b   1.000
_cell.length_c   1.000
_cell.angle_alpha   90.00
_cell.angle_beta   90.00
_cell.angle_gamma   90.00
#
_symmetry.space_group_name_H-M   'P 1'
#
loop_
_entity.id
_entity.type
_entity.pdbx_description
1 polymer ?
#
loop_
_entity_poly.entity_id
_entity_poly.type
_entity_poly.pdbx_seq_one_letter_code
_entity_poly.pdbx_strand_id
1 'polypeptide(L)'
;MTITLNNKGIVNLTTTQTPYHSDLTIEKLCWFLEVSPKAEILVTKMKFMLRTVERMNEFLQRKLPTMTGLSLLTVMRKEDIDAHGYTFKADFVYDYYRNKKGALEKLFQEEMPTWKVNRLKKDDPERTYDGYVERGKYSSSLEVALSI
;
A
#
# COMPACT_ATOMS: atom_id res chain seq x y z
N MET A 1 9.68 51.61 -29.99
CA MET A 1 9.82 51.21 -28.58
C MET A 1 10.05 49.70 -28.59
N THR A 2 11.29 49.29 -28.38
CA THR A 2 11.74 47.91 -28.53
C THR A 2 11.66 47.25 -27.17
N ILE A 3 10.76 46.27 -26.99
CA ILE A 3 10.66 45.50 -25.76
C ILE A 3 11.53 44.26 -25.92
N THR A 4 12.71 44.31 -25.32
CA THR A 4 13.62 43.16 -25.19
C THR A 4 13.05 42.22 -24.14
N LEU A 5 12.51 41.07 -24.55
CA LEU A 5 12.11 40.00 -23.64
C LEU A 5 13.37 39.27 -23.18
N ASN A 6 13.71 39.44 -21.90
CA ASN A 6 14.77 38.70 -21.23
C ASN A 6 14.49 37.19 -21.32
N ASN A 7 15.38 36.46 -22.00
CA ASN A 7 15.53 35.01 -21.91
C ASN A 7 15.91 34.63 -20.47
N LYS A 8 14.92 34.56 -19.57
CA LYS A 8 15.09 33.85 -18.31
C LYS A 8 15.07 32.36 -18.63
N GLY A 9 16.21 31.73 -18.36
CA GLY A 9 16.51 30.35 -18.69
C GLY A 9 15.35 29.40 -18.40
N ILE A 10 15.01 28.63 -19.43
CA ILE A 10 14.26 27.39 -19.28
C ILE A 10 15.12 26.53 -18.34
N VAL A 11 14.73 26.46 -17.07
CA VAL A 11 15.23 25.44 -16.17
C VAL A 11 14.73 24.13 -16.75
N ASN A 12 15.60 23.45 -17.50
CA ASN A 12 15.39 22.07 -17.88
C ASN A 12 15.29 21.29 -16.57
N LEU A 13 14.06 21.05 -16.11
CA LEU A 13 13.74 20.01 -15.15
C LEU A 13 14.18 18.71 -15.80
N THR A 14 15.44 18.35 -15.58
CA THR A 14 15.98 17.04 -15.91
C THR A 14 15.13 16.08 -15.08
N THR A 15 14.15 15.46 -15.73
CA THR A 15 13.40 14.35 -15.17
C THR A 15 14.43 13.26 -14.98
N THR A 16 15.07 13.23 -13.81
CA THR A 16 15.95 12.14 -13.42
C THR A 16 15.02 10.95 -13.19
N GLN A 17 14.68 10.26 -14.27
CA GLN A 17 13.92 9.03 -14.19
C GLN A 17 14.77 8.06 -13.39
N THR A 18 14.27 7.63 -12.24
CA THR A 18 14.92 6.57 -11.45
C THR A 18 15.08 5.36 -12.36
N PRO A 19 16.32 4.86 -12.57
CA PRO A 19 16.56 3.72 -13.44
C PRO A 19 15.74 2.51 -13.01
N TYR A 20 15.33 1.69 -13.98
CA TYR A 20 14.70 0.41 -13.66
C TYR A 20 15.76 -0.59 -13.18
N HIS A 21 15.48 -1.26 -12.07
CA HIS A 21 16.32 -2.28 -11.46
C HIS A 21 15.66 -3.65 -11.60
N SER A 22 16.13 -4.49 -12.51
CA SER A 22 15.55 -5.81 -12.78
C SER A 22 15.81 -6.85 -11.69
N ASP A 23 16.79 -6.62 -10.83
CA ASP A 23 17.23 -7.49 -9.75
C ASP A 23 16.90 -6.92 -8.35
N LEU A 24 15.90 -6.04 -8.30
CA LEU A 24 15.49 -5.32 -7.10
C LEU A 24 14.87 -6.28 -6.08
N THR A 25 15.39 -6.25 -4.86
CA THR A 25 14.85 -6.93 -3.68
C THR A 25 14.44 -5.91 -2.63
N ILE A 26 13.68 -6.33 -1.61
CA ILE A 26 13.32 -5.45 -0.50
C ILE A 26 14.57 -4.94 0.22
N GLU A 27 15.60 -5.78 0.37
CA GLU A 27 16.86 -5.41 1.01
C GLU A 27 17.60 -4.33 0.22
N LYS A 28 17.69 -4.49 -1.12
CA LYS A 28 18.27 -3.46 -2.01
C LYS A 28 17.44 -2.18 -2.01
N LEU A 29 16.12 -2.31 -2.02
CA LEU A 29 15.20 -1.18 -1.94
C LEU A 29 15.41 -0.39 -0.63
N CYS A 30 15.50 -1.08 0.50
CA CYS A 30 15.80 -0.43 1.78
C CYS A 30 17.16 0.26 1.76
N TRP A 31 18.18 -0.35 1.14
CA TRP A 31 19.49 0.27 0.98
C TRP A 31 19.43 1.56 0.16
N PHE A 32 18.76 1.55 -1.00
CA PHE A 32 18.60 2.74 -1.86
C PHE A 32 17.87 3.89 -1.16
N LEU A 33 16.95 3.56 -0.26
CA LEU A 33 16.13 4.52 0.45
C LEU A 33 16.70 4.90 1.83
N GLU A 34 17.90 4.41 2.16
CA GLU A 34 18.54 4.58 3.47
C GLU A 34 17.62 4.16 4.65
N VAL A 35 16.76 3.18 4.40
CA VAL A 35 15.84 2.63 5.41
C VAL A 35 16.61 1.67 6.31
N SER A 36 16.67 2.00 7.59
CA SER A 36 17.25 1.12 8.60
C SER A 36 16.52 -0.22 8.63
N PRO A 37 17.24 -1.36 8.72
CA PRO A 37 16.61 -2.68 8.88
C PRO A 37 15.78 -2.80 10.16
N LYS A 38 16.01 -1.93 11.15
CA LYS A 38 15.20 -1.85 12.39
C LYS A 38 13.85 -1.16 12.20
N ALA A 39 13.57 -0.61 11.02
CA ALA A 39 12.27 -0.01 10.69
C ALA A 39 11.22 -1.10 10.39
N GLU A 40 10.99 -2.01 11.35
CA GLU A 40 10.25 -3.26 11.17
C GLU A 40 8.86 -3.05 10.55
N ILE A 41 8.13 -2.02 10.98
CA ILE A 41 6.79 -1.71 10.46
C ILE A 41 6.84 -1.36 8.97
N LEU A 42 7.80 -0.52 8.56
CA LEU A 42 7.95 -0.12 7.16
C LEU A 42 8.40 -1.31 6.32
N VAL A 43 9.43 -2.03 6.77
CA VAL A 43 9.98 -3.19 6.05
C VAL A 43 8.91 -4.28 5.88
N THR A 44 8.14 -4.57 6.92
CA THR A 44 7.05 -5.57 6.86
C THR A 44 5.97 -5.16 5.87
N LYS A 45 5.57 -3.88 5.85
CA LYS A 45 4.62 -3.37 4.85
C LYS A 45 5.18 -3.44 3.44
N MET A 46 6.46 -3.09 3.24
CA MET A 46 7.14 -3.22 1.95
C MET A 46 7.13 -4.68 1.47
N LYS A 47 7.48 -5.64 2.33
CA LYS A 47 7.44 -7.07 2.00
C LYS A 47 6.05 -7.55 1.59
N PHE A 48 5.01 -7.06 2.25
CA PHE A 48 3.64 -7.44 1.93
C PHE A 48 3.16 -6.82 0.61
N MET A 49 3.45 -5.54 0.37
CA MET A 49 2.88 -4.77 -0.74
C MET A 49 3.71 -4.79 -2.02
N LEU A 50 5.03 -4.85 -1.89
CA LEU A 50 5.97 -4.71 -3.02
C LEU A 50 6.51 -6.08 -3.43
N ARG A 51 5.59 -7.01 -3.74
CA ARG A 51 5.92 -8.43 -3.97
C ARG A 51 6.64 -8.72 -5.29
N THR A 52 6.59 -7.77 -6.24
CA THR A 52 7.19 -7.92 -7.55
C THR A 52 8.25 -6.86 -7.79
N VAL A 53 9.19 -7.16 -8.68
CA VAL A 53 10.25 -6.21 -9.10
C VAL A 53 9.62 -4.95 -9.70
N GLU A 54 8.56 -5.10 -10.48
CA GLU A 54 7.84 -3.99 -11.10
C GLU A 54 7.23 -3.08 -10.04
N ARG A 55 6.59 -3.65 -9.00
CA ARG A 55 5.97 -2.88 -7.92
C ARG A 55 7.01 -2.19 -7.04
N MET A 56 8.17 -2.81 -6.82
CA MET A 56 9.30 -2.17 -6.12
C MET A 56 9.89 -1.01 -6.94
N ASN A 57 10.00 -1.15 -8.26
CA ASN A 57 10.45 -0.07 -9.14
C ASN A 57 9.44 1.07 -9.21
N GLU A 58 8.15 0.75 -9.30
CA GLU A 58 7.07 1.75 -9.24
C GLU A 58 7.13 2.54 -7.93
N PHE A 59 7.37 1.87 -6.80
CA PHE A 59 7.56 2.52 -5.51
C PHE A 59 8.74 3.50 -5.53
N LEU A 60 9.89 3.10 -6.08
CA LEU A 60 11.07 3.97 -6.23
C LEU A 60 10.77 5.20 -7.10
N GLN A 61 10.12 5.00 -8.24
CA GLN A 61 9.80 6.07 -9.19
C GLN A 61 8.81 7.09 -8.63
N ARG A 62 7.84 6.64 -7.82
CA ARG A 62 6.81 7.49 -7.21
C ARG A 62 7.28 8.15 -5.91
N LYS A 63 8.40 7.70 -5.32
CA LYS A 63 8.92 8.18 -4.04
C LYS A 63 9.49 9.59 -4.18
N LEU A 64 8.72 10.59 -3.75
CA LEU A 64 9.23 11.96 -3.62
C LEU A 64 10.17 12.11 -2.41
N PRO A 65 11.16 13.03 -2.45
CA PRO A 65 12.04 13.31 -1.31
C PRO A 65 11.28 13.71 -0.04
N THR A 66 10.18 14.44 -0.19
CA THR A 66 9.34 14.93 0.92
C THR A 66 8.33 13.89 1.43
N MET A 67 8.15 12.78 0.73
CA MET A 67 7.15 11.76 1.07
C MET A 67 7.79 10.62 1.86
N THR A 68 7.23 10.29 3.02
CA THR A 68 7.69 9.11 3.76
C THR A 68 7.32 7.82 3.02
N GLY A 69 8.11 6.76 3.19
CA GLY A 69 7.78 5.47 2.57
C GLY A 69 6.42 4.92 3.03
N LEU A 70 6.06 5.13 4.30
CA LEU A 70 4.75 4.75 4.83
C LEU A 70 3.60 5.53 4.18
N SER A 71 3.79 6.82 3.91
CA SER A 71 2.80 7.64 3.22
C SER A 71 2.55 7.13 1.81
N LEU A 72 3.61 6.81 1.05
CA LEU A 72 3.47 6.26 -0.30
C LEU A 72 2.79 4.87 -0.28
N LEU A 73 3.20 3.98 0.62
CA LEU A 73 2.54 2.68 0.79
C LEU A 73 1.06 2.84 1.16
N THR A 74 0.70 3.88 1.93
CA THR A 74 -0.70 4.15 2.26
C THR A 74 -1.51 4.54 1.02
N VAL A 75 -0.93 5.34 0.12
CA VAL A 75 -1.55 5.70 -1.16
C VAL A 75 -1.71 4.45 -2.05
N MET A 76 -0.63 3.70 -2.24
CA MET A 76 -0.64 2.47 -3.04
C MET A 76 -1.63 1.43 -2.51
N ARG A 77 -1.78 1.34 -1.17
CA ARG A 77 -2.77 0.45 -0.54
C ARG A 77 -4.19 0.81 -0.95
N LYS A 78 -4.52 2.10 -1.00
CA LYS A 78 -5.85 2.56 -1.41
C LYS A 78 -6.12 2.22 -2.87
N GLU A 79 -5.13 2.40 -3.72
CA GLU A 79 -5.18 2.02 -5.13
C GLU A 79 -5.38 0.49 -5.29
N ASP A 80 -4.68 -0.32 -4.50
CA ASP A 80 -4.86 -1.77 -4.49
C ASP A 80 -6.25 -2.18 -3.98
N ILE A 81 -6.80 -1.48 -2.98
CA ILE A 81 -8.17 -1.68 -2.51
C ILE A 81 -9.17 -1.33 -3.61
N ASP A 82 -8.91 -0.28 -4.39
CA ASP A 82 -9.76 0.12 -5.50
C ASP A 82 -9.72 -0.86 -6.67
N ALA A 83 -8.54 -1.39 -7.00
CA ALA A 83 -8.34 -2.29 -8.12
C ALA A 83 -8.66 -3.75 -7.82
N HIS A 84 -8.44 -4.20 -6.57
CA HIS A 84 -8.42 -5.63 -6.22
C HIS A 84 -9.26 -6.00 -4.99
N GLY A 85 -9.85 -5.01 -4.31
CA GLY A 85 -10.74 -5.23 -3.18
C GLY A 85 -12.03 -5.97 -3.56
N TYR A 86 -12.78 -6.40 -2.56
CA TYR A 86 -14.10 -7.01 -2.79
C TYR A 86 -15.13 -5.94 -3.16
N THR A 87 -15.87 -6.19 -4.24
CA THR A 87 -17.03 -5.37 -4.64
C THR A 87 -18.31 -5.86 -3.97
N PHE A 88 -18.46 -7.18 -3.83
CA PHE A 88 -19.65 -7.81 -3.28
C PHE A 88 -19.34 -8.53 -1.98
N LYS A 89 -20.23 -8.34 -0.98
CA LYS A 89 -20.14 -9.02 0.32
C LYS A 89 -20.10 -10.55 0.17
N ALA A 90 -20.91 -11.10 -0.74
CA ALA A 90 -21.01 -12.54 -0.94
C ALA A 90 -19.65 -13.17 -1.33
N ASP A 91 -18.89 -12.51 -2.20
CA ASP A 91 -17.56 -12.97 -2.61
C ASP A 91 -16.57 -12.97 -1.44
N PHE A 92 -16.62 -11.92 -0.62
CA PHE A 92 -15.82 -11.86 0.60
C PHE A 92 -16.16 -12.99 1.56
N VAL A 93 -17.45 -13.20 1.85
CA VAL A 93 -17.93 -14.25 2.76
C VAL A 93 -17.51 -15.63 2.27
N TYR A 94 -17.68 -15.89 0.97
CA TYR A 94 -17.29 -17.14 0.35
C TYR A 94 -15.77 -17.41 0.47
N ASP A 95 -14.95 -16.42 0.11
CA ASP A 95 -13.50 -16.53 0.22
C ASP A 95 -13.05 -16.64 1.68
N TYR A 96 -13.74 -15.98 2.61
CA TYR A 96 -13.43 -16.03 4.04
C TYR A 96 -13.59 -17.44 4.61
N TYR A 97 -14.66 -18.15 4.25
CA TYR A 97 -14.86 -19.53 4.70
C TYR A 97 -13.83 -20.50 4.10
N ARG A 98 -13.30 -20.20 2.90
CA ARG A 98 -12.24 -21.01 2.27
C ARG A 98 -10.85 -20.70 2.82
N ASN A 99 -10.53 -19.42 2.96
CA ASN A 99 -9.24 -18.93 3.41
C ASN A 99 -9.42 -17.58 4.12
N LYS A 100 -9.75 -17.66 5.41
CA LYS A 100 -9.96 -16.50 6.30
C LYS A 100 -8.83 -15.48 6.23
N LYS A 101 -7.57 -15.92 6.28
CA LYS A 101 -6.41 -15.02 6.21
C LYS A 101 -6.36 -14.30 4.86
N GLY A 102 -6.44 -15.04 3.76
CA GLY A 102 -6.36 -14.48 2.41
C GLY A 102 -7.50 -13.51 2.11
N ALA A 103 -8.73 -13.84 2.53
CA ALA A 103 -9.89 -12.96 2.37
C ALA A 103 -9.72 -11.64 3.14
N LEU A 104 -9.22 -11.69 4.38
CA LEU A 104 -8.93 -10.49 5.16
C LEU A 104 -7.77 -9.68 4.56
N GLU A 105 -6.71 -10.33 4.08
CA GLU A 105 -5.60 -9.65 3.40
C GLU A 105 -6.07 -8.94 2.14
N LYS A 106 -6.98 -9.55 1.36
CA LYS A 106 -7.56 -8.95 0.16
C LYS A 106 -8.55 -7.82 0.48
N LEU A 107 -9.39 -7.98 1.51
CA LEU A 107 -10.35 -6.95 1.92
C LEU A 107 -9.63 -5.68 2.37
N PHE A 108 -8.60 -5.83 3.20
CA PHE A 108 -7.90 -4.70 3.80
C PHE A 108 -6.64 -4.27 3.04
N GLN A 109 -6.11 -5.07 2.13
CA GLN A 109 -4.78 -4.88 1.52
C GLN A 109 -3.70 -4.64 2.58
N GLU A 110 -3.75 -5.45 3.63
CA GLU A 110 -2.84 -5.41 4.77
C GLU A 110 -2.42 -6.83 5.14
N GLU A 111 -1.21 -6.98 5.68
CA GLU A 111 -0.80 -8.23 6.29
C GLU A 111 -1.74 -8.60 7.45
N MET A 112 -2.16 -9.87 7.46
CA MET A 112 -3.01 -10.47 8.48
C MET A 112 -2.25 -11.52 9.30
N PRO A 113 -1.35 -11.09 10.21
CA PRO A 113 -0.77 -12.01 11.18
C PRO A 113 -1.87 -12.62 12.06
N THR A 114 -1.58 -13.79 12.63
CA THR A 114 -2.55 -14.59 13.40
C THR A 114 -3.29 -13.79 14.46
N TRP A 115 -2.61 -12.86 15.14
CA TRP A 115 -3.24 -12.02 16.16
C TRP A 115 -4.29 -11.04 15.60
N LYS A 116 -4.11 -10.49 14.39
CA LYS A 116 -5.12 -9.65 13.72
C LYS A 116 -6.31 -10.50 13.29
N VAL A 117 -6.04 -11.65 12.68
CA VAL A 117 -7.07 -12.62 12.28
C VAL A 117 -7.90 -13.04 13.50
N ASN A 118 -7.23 -13.26 14.64
CA ASN A 118 -7.88 -13.59 15.91
C ASN A 118 -8.70 -12.43 16.48
N ARG A 119 -8.28 -11.18 16.29
CA ARG A 119 -9.03 -10.02 16.78
C ARG A 119 -10.30 -9.76 15.96
N LEU A 120 -10.26 -10.12 14.68
CA LEU A 120 -11.42 -10.13 13.78
C LEU A 120 -12.25 -11.43 13.93
N LYS A 121 -12.04 -12.25 14.99
CA LYS A 121 -12.86 -13.44 15.32
C LYS A 121 -14.24 -13.04 15.84
N LYS A 122 -15.09 -12.56 14.94
CA LYS A 122 -16.44 -13.09 14.92
C LYS A 122 -16.46 -14.12 13.79
N ASP A 123 -17.07 -15.28 14.01
CA ASP A 123 -17.38 -16.26 12.95
C ASP A 123 -18.51 -15.74 12.04
N ASP A 124 -18.52 -14.43 11.85
CA ASP A 124 -19.49 -13.64 11.16
C ASP A 124 -18.72 -12.73 10.17
N PRO A 125 -18.34 -13.30 9.01
CA PRO A 125 -17.71 -12.52 7.96
C PRO A 125 -18.63 -11.39 7.48
N GLU A 126 -19.95 -11.54 7.55
CA GLU A 126 -20.88 -10.47 7.15
C GLU A 126 -20.71 -9.24 8.03
N ARG A 127 -20.68 -9.41 9.35
CA ARG A 127 -20.42 -8.30 10.30
C ARG A 127 -19.06 -7.66 10.11
N THR A 128 -18.04 -8.44 9.74
CA THR A 128 -16.71 -7.90 9.43
C THR A 128 -16.76 -7.00 8.20
N TYR A 129 -17.46 -7.45 7.15
CA TYR A 129 -17.62 -6.67 5.91
C TYR A 129 -18.47 -5.42 6.14
N ASP A 130 -19.55 -5.54 6.91
CA ASP A 130 -20.42 -4.41 7.25
C ASP A 130 -19.67 -3.36 8.05
N GLY A 131 -18.93 -3.78 9.09
CA GLY A 131 -18.08 -2.87 9.84
C GLY A 131 -17.02 -2.19 8.97
N TYR A 132 -16.47 -2.89 7.97
CA TYR A 132 -15.56 -2.30 7.00
C TYR A 132 -16.22 -1.24 6.11
N VAL A 133 -17.43 -1.51 5.61
CA VAL A 133 -18.20 -0.54 4.80
C VAL A 133 -18.59 0.68 5.63
N GLU A 134 -19.09 0.47 6.86
CA GLU A 134 -19.51 1.53 7.78
C GLU A 134 -18.35 2.43 8.20
N ARG A 135 -17.16 1.86 8.45
CA ARG A 135 -15.97 2.65 8.80
C ARG A 135 -15.36 3.37 7.61
N GLY A 136 -15.59 2.83 6.42
CA GLY A 136 -15.13 3.33 5.14
C GLY A 136 -14.07 2.43 4.53
N LYS A 137 -14.12 2.34 3.20
CA LYS A 137 -13.30 1.43 2.36
C LYS A 137 -11.78 1.47 2.63
N TYR A 138 -11.25 2.57 3.18
CA TYR A 138 -9.81 2.71 3.45
C TYR A 138 -9.40 2.47 4.91
N SER A 139 -10.35 2.14 5.78
CA SER A 139 -10.07 1.78 7.16
C SER A 139 -9.15 0.57 7.24
N SER A 140 -8.30 0.57 8.25
CA SER A 140 -7.44 -0.54 8.60
C SER A 140 -8.23 -1.66 9.27
N SER A 141 -7.65 -2.85 9.23
CA SER A 141 -8.19 -4.02 9.93
C SER A 141 -8.39 -3.79 11.43
N LEU A 142 -7.52 -2.98 12.05
CA LEU A 142 -7.63 -2.66 13.48
C LEU A 142 -8.74 -1.67 13.78
N GLU A 143 -8.95 -0.67 12.92
CA GLU A 143 -10.05 0.28 13.07
C GLU A 143 -11.41 -0.42 12.99
N VAL A 144 -11.54 -1.39 12.06
CA VAL A 144 -12.75 -2.21 11.96
C VAL A 144 -12.88 -3.18 13.14
N ALA A 145 -11.79 -3.82 13.56
CA ALA A 145 -11.81 -4.73 14.71
C ALA A 145 -12.22 -4.04 16.03
N LEU A 146 -12.00 -2.72 16.14
CA LEU A 146 -12.42 -1.93 17.29
C LEU A 146 -13.89 -1.53 17.26
N SER A 147 -14.54 -1.55 16.09
CA SER A 147 -15.95 -1.16 15.93
C SER A 147 -16.93 -2.32 15.92
N ILE A 148 -16.46 -3.57 15.75
CA ILE A 148 -17.34 -4.74 15.61
C ILE A 148 -17.57 -5.52 16.88
#